data_AF-A0A918U6R6-F1
#
_entry.id   AF-A0A918U6R6-F1
#
_cell.length_a   1.000
_cell.length_b   1.000
_cell.length_c   1.000
_cell.angle_alpha   90.00
_cell.angle_beta   90.00
_cell.angle_gamma   90.00
#
_symmetry.space_group_name_H-M   'P 1'
#
loop_
_entity.id
_entity.type
_entity.pdbx_description
1 polymer ?
#
loop_
_entity_poly.entity_id
_entity_poly.type
_entity_poly.pdbx_seq_one_letter_code
_entity_poly.pdbx_strand_id
1 'polypeptide(L)'
;MQHYIFTAGARKIIRDGAVVVWHGSMEQRNLINDQETYRLILEKKSTQNITAEEDHYLEKNARKYEYIKKLRDQQSDFFKKIGVNEYVTRIAQEETNLYKPDWTMTKQMMETFNIHSIDAPDDYGSAAYLKRIAPSVQNGHIYSIRRDASGNVTAE
;
A
#
# COMPACT_ATOMS: atom_id res chain seq x y z
N MET A 1 -2.65 -4.21 8.91
CA MET A 1 -2.55 -5.68 9.14
C MET A 1 -3.50 -6.51 8.28
N GLN A 2 -4.71 -6.04 7.97
CA GLN A 2 -5.73 -6.85 7.28
C GLN A 2 -5.34 -7.32 5.86
N HIS A 3 -4.59 -6.51 5.09
CA HIS A 3 -4.23 -6.87 3.71
C HIS A 3 -3.20 -8.00 3.63
N TYR A 4 -2.29 -8.06 4.60
CA TYR A 4 -1.28 -9.13 4.68
C TYR A 4 -1.91 -10.50 4.95
N ILE A 5 -3.03 -10.53 5.70
CA ILE A 5 -3.79 -11.76 5.94
C ILE A 5 -4.49 -12.19 4.64
N PHE A 6 -5.09 -11.23 3.92
CA PHE A 6 -5.71 -11.52 2.63
C PHE A 6 -4.70 -12.10 1.65
N THR A 7 -3.52 -11.48 1.49
CA THR A 7 -2.51 -11.95 0.53
C THR A 7 -1.90 -13.30 0.89
N ALA A 8 -1.70 -13.58 2.19
CA ALA A 8 -1.12 -14.85 2.66
C ALA A 8 -2.10 -16.04 2.65
N GLY A 9 -3.41 -15.82 2.46
CA GLY A 9 -4.39 -16.90 2.46
C GLY A 9 -4.23 -17.86 1.29
N ALA A 10 -4.27 -19.18 1.54
CA ALA A 10 -4.18 -20.21 0.48
C ALA A 10 -5.35 -20.14 -0.52
N ARG A 11 -6.53 -19.75 -0.04
CA ARG A 11 -7.72 -19.42 -0.85
C ARG A 11 -8.27 -18.09 -0.36
N LYS A 12 -8.66 -17.23 -1.30
CA LYS A 12 -9.15 -15.88 -1.04
C LYS A 12 -10.52 -15.74 -1.68
N ILE A 13 -11.51 -15.25 -0.94
CA ILE A 13 -12.86 -15.08 -1.43
C ILE A 13 -13.25 -13.62 -1.27
N ILE A 14 -13.56 -12.95 -2.37
CA ILE A 14 -14.15 -11.62 -2.38
C ILE A 14 -15.62 -11.83 -2.74
N ARG A 15 -16.51 -11.65 -1.77
CA ARG A 15 -17.96 -11.78 -2.01
C ARG A 15 -18.48 -10.60 -2.81
N ASP A 16 -19.59 -10.80 -3.52
CA ASP A 16 -20.29 -9.69 -4.17
C ASP A 16 -20.65 -8.61 -3.14
N GLY A 17 -20.44 -7.34 -3.51
CA GLY A 17 -20.55 -6.20 -2.60
C GLY A 17 -19.37 -5.99 -1.65
N ALA A 18 -18.33 -6.85 -1.67
CA ALA A 18 -17.09 -6.62 -0.93
C ALA A 18 -16.02 -5.95 -1.79
N VAL A 19 -15.08 -5.28 -1.14
CA VAL A 19 -13.92 -4.62 -1.75
C VAL A 19 -12.69 -4.88 -0.91
N VAL A 20 -11.59 -5.22 -1.56
CA VAL A 20 -10.27 -5.22 -0.94
C VAL A 20 -9.63 -3.85 -1.18
N VAL A 21 -9.43 -3.10 -0.11
CA VAL A 21 -8.70 -1.83 -0.15
C VAL A 21 -7.24 -2.12 0.15
N TRP A 22 -6.32 -1.30 -0.36
CA TRP A 22 -4.89 -1.40 -0.06
C TRP A 22 -4.49 -0.17 0.76
N HIS A 23 -3.72 -0.37 1.82
CA HIS A 23 -3.29 0.67 2.76
C HIS A 23 -1.78 0.66 2.75
N GLY A 24 -1.18 1.84 2.95
CA GLY A 24 0.26 2.01 2.94
C GLY A 24 0.97 1.10 3.94
N SER A 25 2.22 0.80 3.62
CA SER A 25 3.17 0.02 4.43
C SER A 25 4.31 0.89 4.95
N MET A 26 5.37 0.29 5.48
CA MET A 26 6.62 1.01 5.78
C MET A 26 7.33 1.54 4.53
N GLU A 27 6.78 1.27 3.33
CA GLU A 27 7.27 1.77 2.05
C GLU A 27 6.52 3.03 1.57
N GLN A 28 5.83 3.75 2.46
CA GLN A 28 5.17 5.00 2.08
C GLN A 28 6.19 6.04 1.57
N ARG A 29 5.86 6.75 0.48
CA ARG A 29 6.76 7.67 -0.25
C ARG A 29 7.42 8.70 0.67
N ASN A 30 6.66 9.32 1.56
CA ASN A 30 7.19 10.31 2.50
C ASN A 30 8.22 9.70 3.46
N LEU A 31 7.97 8.49 3.96
CA LEU A 31 8.88 7.80 4.88
C LEU A 31 10.20 7.43 4.19
N ILE A 32 10.14 7.07 2.91
CA ILE A 32 11.32 6.77 2.09
C ILE A 32 12.16 8.02 1.86
N ASN A 33 11.53 9.13 1.48
CA ASN A 33 12.25 10.40 1.26
C ASN A 33 12.93 10.89 2.54
N ASP A 34 12.25 10.79 3.67
CA ASP A 34 12.75 11.08 5.01
C ASP A 34 13.98 10.21 5.35
N GLN A 35 13.88 8.91 5.10
CA GLN A 35 14.97 7.97 5.36
C GLN A 35 16.17 8.18 4.44
N GLU A 36 15.93 8.54 3.17
CA GLU A 36 16.99 8.84 2.22
C GLU A 36 17.74 10.12 2.61
N THR A 37 17.02 11.14 3.06
CA THR A 37 17.64 12.36 3.63
C THR A 37 18.56 12.02 4.79
N TYR A 38 18.09 11.20 5.74
CA TYR A 38 18.90 10.73 6.85
C TYR A 38 20.14 9.95 6.39
N ARG A 39 19.98 9.03 5.42
CA ARG A 39 21.08 8.23 4.86
C ARG A 39 22.15 9.13 4.22
N LEU A 40 21.74 10.13 3.43
CA LEU A 40 22.65 11.05 2.75
C LEU A 40 23.45 11.91 3.75
N ILE A 41 22.83 12.39 4.82
CA ILE A 41 23.55 13.13 5.87
C ILE A 41 24.55 12.22 6.59
N LEU A 42 24.18 10.95 6.84
CA LEU A 42 25.05 9.97 7.49
C LEU A 42 26.26 9.60 6.61
N GLU A 43 26.05 9.45 5.29
CA GLU A 43 27.11 9.24 4.30
C GLU A 43 28.03 10.47 4.19
N LYS A 44 27.46 11.68 4.18
CA LYS A 44 28.21 12.93 4.23
C LYS A 44 29.09 13.00 5.45
N LYS A 45 28.59 12.64 6.65
CA LYS A 45 29.39 12.60 7.90
C LYS A 45 30.61 11.67 7.81
N SER A 46 30.54 10.61 7.00
CA SER A 46 31.65 9.67 6.79
C SER A 46 32.72 10.15 5.81
N THR A 47 32.40 11.15 4.98
CA THR A 47 33.26 11.62 3.89
C THR A 47 33.67 13.09 4.03
N GLN A 48 32.90 13.89 4.78
CA GLN A 48 33.00 15.34 4.90
C GLN A 48 32.52 15.82 6.28
N ASN A 49 32.80 17.09 6.59
CA ASN A 49 32.22 17.74 7.77
C ASN A 49 30.73 18.06 7.51
N ILE A 50 29.92 17.85 8.55
CA ILE A 50 28.49 18.20 8.56
C ILE A 50 28.24 19.43 9.44
N THR A 51 27.12 20.10 9.25
CA THR A 51 26.71 21.24 10.08
C THR A 51 26.21 20.77 11.46
N ALA A 52 26.15 21.67 12.44
CA ALA A 52 25.58 21.37 13.75
C ALA A 52 24.08 20.99 13.67
N GLU A 53 23.35 21.57 12.72
CA GLU A 53 21.94 21.22 12.47
C GLU A 53 21.80 19.80 11.89
N GLU A 54 22.67 19.42 10.95
CA GLU A 54 22.74 18.07 10.40
C GLU A 54 23.09 17.04 11.48
N ASP A 55 24.05 17.36 12.35
CA ASP A 55 24.44 16.47 13.45
C ASP A 55 23.30 16.28 14.47
N HIS A 56 22.64 17.38 14.86
CA HIS A 56 21.46 17.33 15.72
C HIS A 56 20.30 16.55 15.06
N TYR A 57 20.10 16.70 13.75
CA TYR A 57 19.10 15.91 13.02
C TYR A 57 19.42 14.42 13.06
N LEU A 58 20.69 14.02 12.89
CA LEU A 58 21.10 12.63 12.97
C LEU A 58 20.83 12.04 14.36
N GLU A 59 21.24 12.73 15.42
CA GLU A 59 21.03 12.29 16.81
C GLU A 59 19.54 12.13 17.14
N LYS A 60 18.75 13.15 16.82
CA LYS A 60 17.31 13.17 17.08
C LYS A 60 16.58 12.02 16.38
N ASN A 61 17.03 11.62 15.20
CA ASN A 61 16.32 10.64 14.37
C ASN A 61 16.96 9.25 14.33
N ALA A 62 18.11 9.02 14.97
CA ALA A 62 18.83 7.73 14.91
C ALA A 62 17.94 6.54 15.25
N ARG A 63 17.27 6.58 16.42
CA ARG A 63 16.36 5.50 16.85
C ARG A 63 15.18 5.30 15.89
N LYS A 64 14.63 6.38 15.35
CA LYS A 64 13.51 6.33 14.38
C LYS A 64 13.93 5.54 13.15
N TYR A 65 15.06 5.89 12.53
CA TYR A 65 15.48 5.26 11.27
C TYR A 65 16.11 3.87 11.45
N GLU A 66 16.75 3.59 12.59
CA GLU A 66 17.14 2.21 12.96
C GLU A 66 15.91 1.31 13.06
N TYR A 67 14.85 1.79 13.73
CA TYR A 67 13.61 1.05 13.87
C TYR A 67 12.89 0.85 12.53
N ILE A 68 12.79 1.91 11.71
CA ILE A 68 12.21 1.82 10.35
C ILE A 68 12.98 0.81 9.51
N LYS A 69 14.31 0.85 9.52
CA LYS A 69 15.14 -0.12 8.79
C LYS A 69 14.79 -1.55 9.20
N LYS A 70 14.77 -1.83 10.51
CA LYS A 70 14.39 -3.15 11.03
C LYS A 70 12.99 -3.58 10.58
N LEU A 71 12.01 -2.68 10.61
CA LEU A 71 10.66 -2.99 10.16
C LEU A 71 10.59 -3.27 8.66
N ARG A 72 11.34 -2.53 7.84
CA ARG A 72 11.43 -2.77 6.38
C ARG A 72 12.06 -4.14 6.10
N ASP A 73 13.12 -4.51 6.80
CA ASP A 73 13.74 -5.83 6.67
C ASP A 73 12.72 -6.94 7.02
N GLN A 74 12.01 -6.79 8.15
CA GLN A 74 10.96 -7.74 8.56
C GLN A 74 9.80 -7.82 7.57
N GLN A 75 9.40 -6.69 6.99
CA GLN A 75 8.33 -6.61 5.98
C GLN A 75 8.76 -7.32 4.69
N SER A 76 9.99 -7.07 4.23
CA SER A 76 10.55 -7.71 3.04
C SER A 76 10.68 -9.22 3.23
N ASP A 77 11.17 -9.67 4.38
CA ASP A 77 11.26 -11.09 4.71
C ASP A 77 9.89 -11.76 4.78
N PHE A 78 8.88 -11.06 5.34
CA PHE A 78 7.51 -11.54 5.33
C PHE A 78 6.97 -11.72 3.91
N PHE A 79 7.14 -10.72 3.04
CA PHE A 79 6.68 -10.79 1.65
C PHE A 79 7.35 -11.90 0.84
N LYS A 80 8.68 -12.04 0.98
CA LYS A 80 9.43 -13.16 0.40
C LYS A 80 8.87 -14.50 0.88
N LYS A 81 8.61 -14.63 2.19
CA LYS A 81 8.08 -15.86 2.79
C LYS A 81 6.70 -16.23 2.24
N ILE A 82 5.83 -15.25 2.01
CA ILE A 82 4.48 -15.51 1.45
C ILE A 82 4.46 -15.53 -0.08
N GLY A 83 5.59 -15.28 -0.74
CA GLY A 83 5.72 -15.29 -2.21
C GLY A 83 5.04 -14.13 -2.93
N VAL A 84 4.67 -13.06 -2.21
CA VAL A 84 3.92 -11.91 -2.73
C VAL A 84 4.86 -10.74 -3.01
N ASN A 85 4.64 -10.03 -4.11
CA ASN A 85 5.42 -8.85 -4.44
C ASN A 85 5.06 -7.68 -3.50
N GLU A 86 6.01 -7.29 -2.66
CA GLU A 86 5.91 -6.20 -1.67
C GLU A 86 5.44 -4.86 -2.25
N TYR A 87 5.69 -4.63 -3.54
CA TYR A 87 5.29 -3.42 -4.26
C TYR A 87 3.77 -3.19 -4.24
N VAL A 88 2.97 -4.23 -3.98
CA VAL A 88 1.50 -4.11 -3.84
C VAL A 88 1.09 -3.08 -2.79
N THR A 89 1.94 -2.82 -1.79
CA THR A 89 1.66 -1.87 -0.71
C THR A 89 1.88 -0.40 -1.08
N ARG A 90 2.50 -0.15 -2.23
CA ARG A 90 2.83 1.20 -2.74
C ARG A 90 2.02 1.60 -3.95
N ILE A 91 1.25 0.67 -4.51
CA ILE A 91 0.59 0.80 -5.81
C ILE A 91 -0.19 2.11 -6.00
N ALA A 92 -0.85 2.62 -4.95
CA ALA A 92 -1.61 3.87 -4.99
C ALA A 92 -0.75 5.15 -4.92
N GLN A 93 0.54 5.04 -4.59
CA GLN A 93 1.47 6.17 -4.38
C GLN A 93 2.43 6.39 -5.55
N GLU A 94 2.47 5.45 -6.49
CA GLU A 94 3.43 5.42 -7.60
C GLU A 94 2.89 6.19 -8.80
N GLU A 95 3.74 6.90 -9.51
CA GLU A 95 3.32 7.77 -10.63
C GLU A 95 2.98 6.98 -11.89
N THR A 96 3.38 5.70 -11.97
CA THR A 96 3.15 4.87 -13.14
C THR A 96 1.68 4.49 -13.27
N ASN A 97 1.01 4.98 -14.32
CA ASN A 97 -0.38 4.62 -14.68
C ASN A 97 -0.59 3.12 -14.94
N LEU A 98 0.48 2.35 -15.15
CA LEU A 98 0.43 0.90 -15.42
C LEU A 98 -0.25 0.09 -14.30
N TYR A 99 -0.21 0.59 -13.07
CA TYR A 99 -0.72 -0.11 -11.91
C TYR A 99 -1.64 0.73 -11.05
N LYS A 100 -2.19 1.85 -11.51
CA LYS A 100 -3.14 2.63 -10.68
C LYS A 100 -4.55 2.09 -10.85
N PRO A 101 -5.08 1.28 -9.92
CA PRO A 101 -6.51 1.09 -9.86
C PRO A 101 -7.16 2.41 -9.42
N ASP A 102 -8.25 2.80 -10.07
CA ASP A 102 -9.00 4.00 -9.67
C ASP A 102 -9.59 3.85 -8.26
N TRP A 103 -9.91 2.61 -7.85
CA TRP A 103 -10.56 2.33 -6.57
C TRP A 103 -10.24 0.96 -5.96
N THR A 104 -9.98 -0.09 -6.75
CA THR A 104 -9.43 -1.38 -6.28
C THR A 104 -8.71 -2.14 -7.40
N MET A 105 -7.80 -3.05 -7.03
CA MET A 105 -7.10 -3.91 -7.99
C MET A 105 -8.06 -4.90 -8.65
N THR A 106 -7.91 -5.13 -9.96
CA THR A 106 -8.58 -6.24 -10.66
C THR A 106 -7.93 -7.58 -10.29
N LYS A 107 -8.60 -8.70 -10.62
CA LYS A 107 -8.00 -10.05 -10.51
C LYS A 107 -6.67 -10.15 -11.25
N GLN A 108 -6.65 -9.67 -12.50
CA GLN A 108 -5.45 -9.67 -13.35
C GLN A 108 -4.30 -8.86 -12.72
N MET A 109 -4.61 -7.70 -12.12
CA MET A 109 -3.60 -6.91 -11.45
C MET A 109 -3.07 -7.63 -10.20
N MET A 110 -3.93 -8.28 -9.41
CA MET A 110 -3.48 -9.06 -8.24
C MET A 110 -2.51 -10.19 -8.65
N GLU A 111 -2.73 -10.83 -9.80
CA GLU A 111 -1.82 -11.84 -10.33
C GLU A 111 -0.41 -11.31 -10.61
N THR A 112 -0.27 -10.05 -11.09
CA THR A 112 1.07 -9.45 -11.32
C THR A 112 1.86 -9.23 -10.03
N PHE A 113 1.20 -9.30 -8.87
CA PHE A 113 1.82 -9.24 -7.54
C PHE A 113 1.96 -10.61 -6.87
N ASN A 114 1.78 -11.70 -7.63
CA ASN A 114 1.77 -13.08 -7.14
C ASN A 114 0.65 -13.36 -6.12
N ILE A 115 -0.48 -12.66 -6.22
CA ILE A 115 -1.64 -12.89 -5.38
C ILE A 115 -2.62 -13.75 -6.19
N HIS A 116 -2.65 -15.05 -5.87
CA HIS A 116 -3.42 -16.05 -6.61
C HIS A 116 -4.57 -16.65 -5.79
N SER A 117 -5.29 -17.57 -6.42
CA SER A 117 -6.40 -18.33 -5.81
C SER A 117 -7.51 -17.43 -5.29
N ILE A 118 -7.84 -16.41 -6.09
CA ILE A 118 -8.89 -15.43 -5.80
C ILE A 118 -10.18 -15.89 -6.46
N ASP A 119 -11.16 -16.16 -5.62
CA ASP A 119 -12.56 -16.36 -5.99
C ASP A 119 -13.28 -15.02 -5.81
N ALA A 120 -13.62 -14.37 -6.92
CA ALA A 120 -14.26 -13.06 -6.94
C ALA A 120 -15.19 -12.95 -8.17
N PRO A 121 -16.23 -12.10 -8.11
CA PRO A 121 -17.10 -11.80 -9.24
C PRO A 121 -16.31 -11.53 -10.53
N ASP A 122 -16.84 -11.97 -11.66
CA ASP A 122 -16.13 -11.91 -12.94
C ASP A 122 -15.77 -10.48 -13.35
N ASP A 123 -16.60 -9.52 -12.98
CA ASP A 123 -16.41 -8.11 -13.23
C ASP A 123 -15.70 -7.35 -12.10
N TYR A 124 -15.16 -8.05 -11.09
CA TYR A 124 -14.49 -7.43 -9.94
C TYR A 124 -13.35 -6.47 -10.37
N GLY A 125 -13.36 -5.27 -9.81
CA GLY A 125 -12.41 -4.20 -10.14
C GLY A 125 -12.76 -3.40 -11.40
N SER A 126 -13.85 -3.74 -12.10
CA SER A 126 -14.34 -2.96 -13.24
C SER A 126 -15.22 -1.77 -12.81
N ALA A 127 -15.42 -0.83 -13.73
CA ALA A 127 -16.39 0.26 -13.56
C ALA A 127 -17.84 -0.26 -13.41
N ALA A 128 -18.19 -1.38 -14.06
CA ALA A 128 -19.51 -1.98 -13.96
C ALA A 128 -19.77 -2.52 -12.55
N TYR A 129 -18.79 -3.21 -11.97
CA TYR A 129 -18.85 -3.67 -10.58
C TYR A 129 -18.98 -2.48 -9.63
N LEU A 130 -18.15 -1.44 -9.80
CA LEU A 130 -18.22 -0.23 -8.98
C LEU A 130 -19.61 0.41 -9.04
N LYS A 131 -20.15 0.62 -10.24
CA LYS A 131 -21.49 1.19 -10.43
C LYS A 131 -22.58 0.35 -9.76
N ARG A 132 -22.42 -0.99 -9.73
CA ARG A 132 -23.35 -1.89 -9.04
C ARG A 132 -23.28 -1.72 -7.52
N ILE A 133 -22.08 -1.69 -6.94
CA ILE A 133 -21.90 -1.70 -5.49
C ILE A 133 -21.92 -0.31 -4.84
N ALA A 134 -21.66 0.74 -5.62
CA ALA A 134 -21.62 2.13 -5.18
C ALA A 134 -22.12 3.06 -6.32
N PRO A 135 -23.41 3.02 -6.65
CA PRO A 135 -23.98 3.77 -7.79
C PRO A 135 -23.85 5.30 -7.67
N SER A 136 -23.58 5.81 -6.46
CA SER A 136 -23.34 7.23 -6.22
C SER A 136 -21.96 7.72 -6.68
N VAL A 137 -21.01 6.82 -6.96
CA VAL A 137 -19.66 7.21 -7.40
C VAL A 137 -19.71 7.70 -8.84
N GLN A 138 -19.45 8.99 -9.03
CA GLN A 138 -19.25 9.59 -10.34
C GLN A 138 -17.74 9.74 -10.58
N ASN A 139 -17.25 9.30 -11.74
CA ASN A 139 -15.85 9.41 -12.19
C ASN A 139 -14.82 8.44 -11.57
N GLY A 140 -15.25 7.33 -10.96
CA GLY A 140 -14.36 6.22 -10.61
C GLY A 140 -13.42 6.46 -9.40
N HIS A 141 -13.38 7.68 -8.87
CA HIS A 141 -12.64 8.00 -7.64
C HIS A 141 -13.51 7.77 -6.42
N ILE A 142 -12.95 7.06 -5.44
CA ILE A 142 -13.57 6.82 -4.14
C ILE A 142 -12.62 7.33 -3.07
N TYR A 143 -13.02 8.37 -2.33
CA TYR A 143 -12.26 8.89 -1.21
C TYR A 143 -12.66 8.22 0.10
N SER A 144 -13.95 7.86 0.24
CA SER A 144 -14.41 7.01 1.34
C SER A 144 -15.57 6.11 0.93
N ILE A 145 -15.66 4.92 1.53
CA ILE A 145 -16.82 4.04 1.44
C ILE A 145 -17.45 3.95 2.82
N ARG A 146 -18.74 4.26 2.93
CA ARG A 146 -19.50 4.17 4.18
C ARG A 146 -20.71 3.29 3.97
N ARG A 147 -21.25 2.75 5.06
CA ARG A 147 -22.60 2.19 5.07
C ARG A 147 -23.52 3.19 5.75
N ASP A 148 -24.63 3.53 5.08
CA ASP A 148 -25.67 4.32 5.71
C ASP A 148 -26.41 3.49 6.78
N ALA A 149 -27.32 4.14 7.52
CA ALA A 149 -28.12 3.48 8.57
C ALA A 149 -29.01 2.33 8.03
N SER A 150 -29.25 2.30 6.72
CA SER A 150 -30.03 1.28 6.02
C SER A 150 -29.16 0.15 5.47
N GLY A 151 -27.83 0.21 5.65
CA GLY A 151 -26.87 -0.77 5.18
C GLY A 151 -26.44 -0.59 3.72
N ASN A 152 -26.89 0.48 3.04
CA ASN A 152 -26.46 0.77 1.68
C ASN A 152 -25.04 1.31 1.68
N VAL A 153 -24.27 0.90 0.69
CA VAL A 153 -22.92 1.41 0.48
C VAL A 153 -23.00 2.78 -0.20
N THR A 154 -22.52 3.81 0.49
CA THR A 154 -22.32 5.14 -0.07
C THR A 154 -20.83 5.39 -0.25
N ALA A 155 -20.48 6.17 -1.25
CA ALA A 155 -19.12 6.59 -1.47
C ALA A 155 -19.05 8.09 -1.71
N GLU A 156 -18.08 8.72 -1.05
CA GLU A 156 -17.73 10.14 -1.15
C GLU A 156 -16.42 10.30 -1.93
#